data_AF-A0A1B7X829-F1
#
_entry.id   AF-A0A1B7X829-F1
#
_cell.length_a   1.000
_cell.length_b   1.000
_cell.length_c   1.000
_cell.angle_alpha   90.00
_cell.angle_beta   90.00
_cell.angle_gamma   90.00
#
_symmetry.space_group_name_H-M   'P 1'
#
loop_
_entity.id
_entity.type
_entity.pdbx_description
1 polymer ?
#
loop_
_entity_poly.entity_id
_entity_poly.type
_entity_poly.pdbx_seq_one_letter_code
_entity_poly.pdbx_strand_id
1 'polypeptide(L)' 'MNEYLYSVTVTYDSAPTPKWVGRYSDALSAVEVYQKFIDHGFANEYATVNLSEPSGKMHTKTFYKTGMVVTR' A
#
# COMPACT_ATOMS: atom_id res chain seq x y z
N MET A 1 -18.18 6.15 -16.08
CA MET A 1 -17.31 5.25 -15.30
C MET A 1 -16.33 6.15 -14.55
N ASN A 2 -16.34 6.15 -13.21
CA ASN A 2 -15.32 6.89 -12.46
C ASN A 2 -14.00 6.14 -12.65
N GLU A 3 -13.06 6.75 -13.35
CA GLU A 3 -11.71 6.26 -13.48
C GLU A 3 -11.05 6.38 -12.10
N TYR A 4 -10.70 5.26 -11.48
CA TYR A 4 -9.99 5.28 -10.22
C TYR A 4 -8.56 5.73 -10.49
N LEU A 5 -8.27 6.99 -10.16
CA LEU A 5 -6.97 7.61 -10.42
C LEU A 5 -5.89 7.10 -9.46
N TYR A 6 -6.29 6.72 -8.24
CA TYR A 6 -5.38 6.31 -7.18
C TYR A 6 -5.67 4.87 -6.74
N SER A 7 -4.63 4.15 -6.36
CA SER A 7 -4.79 2.83 -5.74
C SER A 7 -3.83 2.60 -4.59
N VAL A 8 -4.30 1.89 -3.57
CA VAL A 8 -3.47 1.38 -2.49
C VAL A 8 -3.49 -0.14 -2.55
N THR A 9 -2.32 -0.76 -2.58
CA THR A 9 -2.19 -2.23 -2.60
C THR A 9 -1.39 -2.69 -1.40
N VAL A 10 -1.75 -3.85 -0.86
CA VAL A 10 -1.01 -4.52 0.21
C VAL A 10 -0.64 -5.92 -0.25
N THR A 11 0.65 -6.23 -0.23
CA THR A 11 1.19 -7.52 -0.63
C THR A 11 1.99 -8.10 0.53
N TYR A 12 1.75 -9.36 0.87
CA TYR A 12 2.48 -10.06 1.92
C TYR A 12 3.56 -10.93 1.32
N ASP A 13 4.76 -10.89 1.89
CA ASP A 13 5.84 -11.85 1.63
C ASP A 13 6.14 -12.06 0.13
N SER A 14 6.08 -10.99 -0.66
CA SER A 14 6.21 -11.00 -2.13
C SER A 14 5.24 -11.94 -2.86
N ALA A 15 4.04 -12.12 -2.33
CA ALA A 15 2.97 -12.84 -3.01
C ALA A 15 2.74 -12.27 -4.43
N PRO A 16 2.41 -13.12 -5.41
CA PRO A 16 2.25 -12.71 -6.81
C PRO A 16 1.03 -11.81 -7.04
N THR A 17 0.12 -11.74 -6.06
CA THR A 17 -1.06 -10.88 -6.11
C THR A 17 -1.23 -10.12 -4.80
N PRO A 18 -1.72 -8.87 -4.84
CA PRO A 18 -2.03 -8.13 -3.62
C PRO A 18 -3.08 -8.85 -2.80
N LYS A 19 -2.86 -8.94 -1.49
CA LYS A 19 -3.84 -9.46 -0.54
C LYS A 19 -5.04 -8.54 -0.40
N TRP A 20 -4.82 -7.23 -0.54
CA TRP A 20 -5.87 -6.22 -0.50
C TRP A 20 -5.58 -5.10 -1.51
N VAL A 21 -6.66 -4.56 -2.08
CA VAL A 21 -6.62 -3.46 -3.05
C VAL A 21 -7.74 -2.46 -2.71
N GLY A 22 -7.37 -1.22 -2.44
CA GLY A 22 -8.27 -0.08 -2.37
C GLY A 22 -8.10 0.81 -3.61
N ARG A 23 -9.21 1.27 -4.18
CA ARG A 23 -9.21 2.18 -5.34
C ARG A 23 -9.98 3.44 -5.00
N TYR A 24 -9.43 4.60 -5.38
CA TYR A 24 -9.93 5.90 -4.96
C TYR A 24 -9.95 6.89 -6.12
N SER A 25 -10.94 7.78 -6.11
CA SER A 25 -11.09 8.86 -7.10
C SER A 25 -10.19 10.07 -6.81
N ASP A 26 -9.79 10.26 -5.56
CA ASP A 26 -9.09 11.44 -5.07
C ASP A 26 -7.86 11.08 -4.21
N ALA A 27 -6.90 11.99 -4.21
CA ALA A 27 -5.64 11.81 -3.49
C ALA A 27 -5.82 11.77 -1.98
N LEU A 28 -6.73 12.60 -1.42
CA LEU A 28 -6.90 12.73 0.02
C LEU A 28 -7.34 11.40 0.64
N SER A 29 -8.40 10.80 0.08
CA SER A 29 -8.91 9.50 0.54
C SER A 29 -7.86 8.39 0.41
N ALA A 30 -7.11 8.37 -0.69
CA ALA A 30 -6.06 7.38 -0.91
C ALA A 30 -4.92 7.51 0.11
N VAL A 31 -4.47 8.74 0.37
CA VAL A 31 -3.42 9.03 1.35
C VAL A 31 -3.89 8.71 2.76
N GLU A 32 -5.10 9.09 3.15
CA GLU A 32 -5.66 8.75 4.47
C GLU A 32 -5.66 7.25 4.72
N VAL A 33 -6.03 6.43 3.72
CA VAL A 33 -5.99 4.97 3.85
C VAL A 33 -4.56 4.46 3.86
N TYR A 34 -3.67 4.98 3.02
CA TYR A 34 -2.26 4.61 3.01
C TYR A 34 -1.56 4.89 4.36
N GLN A 35 -1.96 5.95 5.06
CA GLN A 35 -1.42 6.30 6.37
C GLN A 35 -1.96 5.43 7.51
N LYS A 36 -3.09 4.74 7.33
CA LYS A 36 -3.65 3.81 8.33
C LYS A 36 -2.86 2.50 8.46
N PHE A 37 -2.04 2.16 7.47
CA PHE A 37 -1.13 1.02 7.58
C PHE A 37 0.08 1.39 8.44
N ILE A 38 0.22 0.71 9.58
CA ILE A 38 1.24 1.01 10.60
C ILE A 38 2.15 -0.19 10.93
N ASP A 39 1.81 -1.39 10.44
CA ASP A 39 2.55 -2.63 10.74
C ASP A 39 2.47 -3.64 9.58
N HIS A 40 3.05 -4.82 9.81
CA HIS A 40 3.07 -5.92 8.85
C HIS A 40 1.80 -6.80 8.87
N GLY A 41 0.82 -6.47 9.73
CA GLY A 41 -0.41 -7.21 9.92
C GLY A 41 -0.18 -8.69 10.18
N PHE A 42 -0.68 -9.53 9.27
CA PHE A 42 -0.58 -11.00 9.34
C PHE A 42 0.47 -11.59 8.37
N ALA A 43 1.34 -10.76 7.80
CA ALA A 43 2.44 -11.27 6.97
C ALA A 43 3.43 -12.09 7.80
N ASN A 44 4.05 -13.10 7.20
CA ASN A 44 5.00 -13.97 7.91
C ASN A 44 6.33 -13.25 8.17
N GLU A 45 6.81 -12.47 7.21
CA GLU A 45 8.09 -11.76 7.25
C GLU A 45 7.91 -10.25 7.06
N TYR A 46 7.13 -9.84 6.06
CA TYR A 46 6.88 -8.41 5.80
C TYR A 46 5.61 -8.16 4.98
N ALA A 47 5.02 -6.98 5.19
CA ALA A 47 3.98 -6.43 4.32
C ALA A 47 4.52 -5.22 3.55
N THR A 48 4.25 -5.19 2.25
CA THR A 48 4.53 -4.05 1.39
C THR A 48 3.23 -3.36 1.04
N VAL A 49 3.14 -2.07 1.36
CA VAL A 49 2.02 -1.19 1.05
C VAL A 49 2.46 -0.18 0.01
N ASN A 50 1.76 -0.14 -1.13
CA ASN A 50 2.05 0.82 -2.21
C ASN A 50 0.85 1.76 -2.39
N LEU A 51 1.12 3.06 -2.50
CA LEU A 51 0.19 4.06 -3.01
C LEU A 51 0.62 4.45 -4.43
N SER A 52 -0.20 4.13 -5.43
CA SER A 52 0.02 4.51 -6.83
C SER A 52 -0.83 5.72 -7.18
N GLU A 53 -0.19 6.73 -7.75
CA GLU A 53 -0.79 7.96 -8.23
C GLU A 53 -0.98 7.94 -9.76
N PRO A 54 -1.95 8.69 -10.33
CA PRO A 54 -2.17 8.74 -11.77
C PRO A 54 -1.00 9.40 -12.53
N SER A 55 -0.15 10.14 -11.82
CA SER A 55 1.09 10.71 -12.34
C SER A 55 2.18 9.66 -12.62
N GLY A 56 1.95 8.40 -12.23
CA GLY A 56 2.94 7.32 -12.29
C GLY A 56 3.88 7.28 -11.08
N LYS A 57 3.76 8.23 -10.15
CA LYS A 57 4.51 8.19 -8.88
C LYS A 57 3.95 7.08 -7.98
N MET A 58 4.84 6.38 -7.30
CA MET A 58 4.50 5.35 -6.34
C MET A 58 5.22 5.61 -5.03
N HIS A 59 4.48 5.56 -3.92
CA HIS A 59 5.03 5.62 -2.57
C HIS A 59 4.94 4.24 -1.96
N THR A 60 6.05 3.77 -1.39
CA THR A 60 6.15 2.41 -0.86
C THR A 60 6.50 2.44 0.62
N LYS A 61 5.79 1.64 1.42
CA LYS A 61 6.15 1.28 2.79
C LYS A 61 6.34 -0.23 2.87
N THR A 62 7.43 -0.66 3.47
CA THR A 62 7.63 -2.07 3.83
C THR A 62 7.78 -2.18 5.32
N PHE A 63 6.87 -2.93 5.94
CA PHE A 63 6.86 -3.23 7.36
C PHE A 63 7.39 -4.63 7.56
N TYR A 64 8.48 -4.77 8.29
CA TYR A 64 9.06 -6.06 8.63
C TYR A 64 8.55 -6.53 9.99
N LYS A 65 8.43 -7.84 10.16
CA LYS A 65 8.07 -8.47 11.45
C LYS A 65 9.02 -8.10 12.59
N THR A 66 10.26 -7.77 12.26
CA THR A 66 11.28 -7.30 13.21
C THR A 66 11.03 -5.89 13.75
N GLY A 67 10.02 -5.18 13.25
CA GLY A 67 9.74 -3.78 13.59
C GLY A 67 10.47 -2.77 12.71
N MET A 68 11.33 -3.22 11.79
CA MET A 68 11.97 -2.33 10.80
C MET A 68 10.92 -1.82 9.81
N VAL A 69 10.99 -0.53 9.47
CA VAL A 69 10.13 0.11 8.47
C VAL A 69 11.01 0.77 7.43
N VAL A 70 10.76 0.48 6.16
CA VAL A 70 11.46 1.09 5.02
C VAL A 70 10.46 1.86 4.19
N THR A 71 10.80 3.11 3.83
CA THR A 71 9.96 3.97 2.99
C THR A 71 10.72 4.40 1.74
N ARG A 72 10.06 4.39 0.58
CA ARG A 72 10.63 4.78 -0.71
C ARG A 72 9.65 5.62 -1.52
#